data_AF-A0A7X3QMD6-F1
#
_entry.id   AF-A0A7X3QMD6-F1
#
_cell.length_a   1.000
_cell.length_b   1.000
_cell.length_c   1.000
_cell.angle_alpha   90.00
_cell.angle_beta   90.00
_cell.angle_gamma   90.00
#
_symmetry.space_group_name_H-M   'P 1'
#
loop_
_entity.id
_entity.type
_entity.pdbx_description
1 polymer ?
#
loop_
_entity_poly.entity_id
_entity_poly.type
_entity_poly.pdbx_seq_one_letter_code
_entity_poly.pdbx_strand_id
1 'polypeptide(L)'
;MLSITHQDYRPANLRIWKSKIATVWDFDMAVIDYSLYDVAFASLQFGGRECLFPEVSLDLANQFVEAYIAATDKPEPIGEDGVLRWFLTVAVLRRLLLNYHIPERMELLRKIASWDWLSRIAPSL
;
A
#
# COMPACT_ATOMS: atom_id res chain seq x y z
N MET A 1 6.35 -1.30 12.35
CA MET A 1 7.68 -1.41 13.03
C MET A 1 8.69 -0.60 12.22
N LEU A 2 9.76 -0.05 12.80
CA LEU A 2 10.84 0.54 12.00
C LEU A 2 11.64 -0.57 11.31
N SER A 3 11.89 -0.43 10.01
CA SER A 3 12.63 -1.38 9.19
C SER A 3 13.23 -0.71 7.97
N ILE A 4 14.04 -1.44 7.21
CA ILE A 4 14.40 -1.01 5.86
C ILE A 4 13.14 -1.10 4.99
N THR A 5 12.73 0.04 4.45
CA THR A 5 11.63 0.18 3.49
C THR A 5 12.23 0.47 2.12
N HIS A 6 11.60 -0.04 1.07
CA HIS A 6 11.98 0.12 -0.32
C HIS A 6 11.58 1.48 -0.88
N GLN A 7 10.46 2.06 -0.41
CA GLN A 7 9.89 3.35 -0.84
C GLN A 7 9.43 3.43 -2.32
N ASP A 8 9.73 2.41 -3.13
CA ASP A 8 9.29 2.27 -4.53
C ASP A 8 8.89 0.82 -4.83
N TYR A 9 8.14 0.20 -3.91
CA TYR A 9 7.70 -1.20 -4.04
C TYR A 9 6.54 -1.34 -5.04
N ARG A 10 6.87 -1.33 -6.34
CA ARG A 10 5.92 -1.44 -7.46
C ARG A 10 6.19 -2.69 -8.31
N PRO A 11 5.20 -3.19 -9.09
CA PRO A 11 5.37 -4.40 -9.91
C PRO A 11 6.58 -4.39 -10.84
N ALA A 12 6.99 -3.23 -11.34
CA ALA A 12 8.17 -3.09 -12.21
C ALA A 12 9.50 -3.45 -11.50
N ASN A 13 9.53 -3.36 -10.17
CA ASN A 13 10.71 -3.64 -9.35
C ASN A 13 10.71 -5.07 -8.78
N LEU A 14 9.78 -5.92 -9.24
CA LEU A 14 9.62 -7.29 -8.76
C LEU A 14 9.88 -8.30 -9.89
N ARG A 15 10.68 -9.32 -9.58
CA ARG A 15 10.82 -10.51 -10.40
C ARG A 15 9.94 -11.63 -9.84
N ILE A 16 8.94 -12.05 -10.60
CA ILE A 16 8.06 -13.19 -10.25
C ILE A 16 8.56 -14.47 -10.92
N TRP A 17 8.65 -15.56 -10.16
CA TRP A 17 8.99 -16.89 -10.68
C TRP A 17 8.18 -17.96 -9.93
N LYS A 18 7.57 -18.89 -10.67
CA LYS A 18 6.70 -19.95 -10.10
C LYS A 18 5.68 -19.39 -9.10
N SER A 19 5.03 -18.29 -9.47
CA SER A 19 4.02 -17.59 -8.65
C SER A 19 4.52 -17.06 -7.31
N LYS A 20 5.82 -16.82 -7.17
CA LYS A 20 6.44 -16.21 -5.98
C LYS A 20 7.30 -15.04 -6.37
N ILE A 21 7.42 -14.05 -5.47
CA ILE A 21 8.41 -12.99 -5.60
C ILE A 21 9.78 -13.63 -5.39
N ALA A 22 10.56 -13.71 -6.46
CA ALA A 22 11.88 -14.33 -6.46
C ALA A 22 12.99 -13.31 -6.19
N THR A 23 12.80 -12.07 -6.62
CA THR A 23 13.76 -10.99 -6.41
C THR A 23 13.04 -9.65 -6.39
N VAL A 24 13.55 -8.72 -5.59
CA VAL A 24 13.18 -7.31 -5.56
C VAL A 24 14.39 -6.51 -6.02
N TRP A 25 14.21 -5.51 -6.87
CA TRP A 25 15.25 -4.69 -7.49
C TRP A 25 15.04 -3.21 -7.19
N ASP A 26 16.00 -2.36 -7.54
CA ASP A 26 15.88 -0.90 -7.47
C ASP A 26 15.73 -0.34 -6.04
N PHE A 27 16.78 -0.55 -5.24
CA PHE A 27 16.83 -0.09 -3.83
C PHE A 27 17.34 1.35 -3.67
N ASP A 28 17.41 2.14 -4.74
CA ASP A 28 17.99 3.49 -4.70
C ASP A 28 17.23 4.43 -3.74
N MET A 29 15.94 4.16 -3.52
CA MET A 29 15.07 4.91 -2.62
C MET A 29 14.96 4.31 -1.22
N ALA A 30 15.67 3.20 -0.93
CA ALA A 30 15.48 2.46 0.30
C ALA A 30 16.01 3.21 1.53
N VAL A 31 15.20 3.30 2.58
CA VAL A 31 15.52 4.02 3.83
C VAL A 31 14.94 3.32 5.05
N ILE A 32 15.44 3.66 6.25
CA ILE A 32 14.82 3.25 7.51
C ILE A 32 13.55 4.07 7.71
N ASP A 33 12.39 3.41 7.68
CA ASP A 33 11.07 4.01 7.89
C ASP A 33 10.14 2.94 8.51
N TYR A 34 8.89 3.29 8.74
CA TYR A 34 7.87 2.33 9.16
C TYR A 34 7.55 1.35 8.03
N SER A 35 7.66 0.05 8.30
CA SER A 35 7.32 -1.06 7.39
C SER A 35 5.97 -0.89 6.69
N LEU A 36 4.98 -0.37 7.42
CA LEU A 36 3.64 -0.08 6.94
C LEU A 36 3.59 0.89 5.76
N TYR A 37 4.61 1.73 5.58
CA TYR A 37 4.68 2.61 4.41
C TYR A 37 4.76 1.80 3.12
N ASP A 38 5.64 0.80 3.03
CA ASP A 38 5.76 -0.05 1.84
C ASP A 38 4.49 -0.87 1.63
N VAL A 39 3.86 -1.36 2.71
CA VAL A 39 2.59 -2.09 2.62
C VAL A 39 1.50 -1.22 2.01
N ALA A 40 1.34 0.02 2.50
CA ALA A 40 0.37 0.97 1.99
C ALA A 40 0.69 1.43 0.57
N PHE A 41 1.97 1.68 0.27
CA PHE A 41 2.38 2.06 -1.07
C PHE A 41 2.14 0.93 -2.07
N ALA A 42 2.60 -0.28 -1.77
CA ALA A 42 2.43 -1.44 -2.62
C ALA A 42 0.95 -1.80 -2.82
N SER A 43 0.12 -1.77 -1.77
CA SER A 43 -1.31 -2.09 -1.91
C SER A 43 -2.00 -1.15 -2.90
N LEU A 44 -1.66 0.14 -2.92
CA LEU A 44 -2.14 1.07 -3.92
C LEU A 44 -1.57 0.79 -5.32
N GLN A 45 -0.30 0.37 -5.44
CA GLN A 45 0.30 -0.02 -6.74
C GLN A 45 -0.38 -1.25 -7.37
N PHE A 46 -0.75 -2.23 -6.55
CA PHE A 46 -1.46 -3.43 -6.99
C PHE A 46 -2.96 -3.19 -7.21
N GLY A 47 -3.54 -2.22 -6.49
CA GLY A 47 -4.90 -1.73 -6.71
C GLY A 47 -5.04 -0.80 -7.93
N GLY A 48 -3.93 -0.24 -8.44
CA GLY A 48 -3.88 0.56 -9.67
C GLY A 48 -2.44 1.00 -9.98
N ARG A 49 -2.00 0.85 -11.24
CA ARG A 49 -0.61 1.10 -11.64
C ARG A 49 -0.19 2.54 -11.29
N GLU A 50 0.87 2.69 -10.49
CA GLU A 50 1.45 3.97 -10.04
C GLU A 50 0.52 4.89 -9.21
N CYS A 51 -0.56 4.37 -8.64
CA CYS A 51 -1.67 5.20 -8.12
C CYS A 51 -2.33 6.07 -9.23
N LEU A 52 -2.18 5.69 -10.50
CA LEU A 52 -2.52 6.47 -11.69
C LEU A 52 -3.30 5.68 -12.73
N PHE A 53 -4.44 5.09 -12.35
CA PHE A 53 -5.44 4.63 -13.32
C PHE A 53 -6.83 4.93 -12.77
N PRO A 54 -7.84 5.14 -13.65
CA PRO A 54 -9.12 5.75 -13.27
C PRO A 54 -9.91 4.94 -12.22
N GLU A 55 -9.56 3.68 -12.01
CA GLU A 55 -10.23 2.77 -11.10
C GLU A 55 -9.22 2.09 -10.16
N VAL A 56 -8.58 2.87 -9.27
CA VAL A 56 -7.90 2.26 -8.13
C VAL A 56 -8.93 1.44 -7.33
N SER A 57 -8.75 0.13 -7.32
CA SER A 57 -9.59 -0.79 -6.57
C SER A 57 -9.06 -0.93 -5.15
N LEU A 58 -9.76 -0.30 -4.20
CA LEU A 58 -9.46 -0.47 -2.78
C LEU A 58 -9.69 -1.91 -2.31
N ASP A 59 -10.53 -2.69 -3.01
CA ASP A 59 -10.70 -4.12 -2.73
C ASP A 59 -9.44 -4.93 -3.09
N LEU A 60 -8.76 -4.60 -4.20
CA LEU A 60 -7.47 -5.22 -4.53
C LEU A 60 -6.36 -4.77 -3.57
N ALA A 61 -6.37 -3.50 -3.14
CA ALA A 61 -5.47 -3.03 -2.10
C ALA A 61 -5.68 -3.79 -0.79
N ASN A 62 -6.94 -4.08 -0.42
CA ASN A 62 -7.26 -4.92 0.73
C ASN A 62 -6.71 -6.34 0.60
N GLN A 63 -6.94 -6.99 -0.55
CA GLN A 63 -6.42 -8.34 -0.80
C GLN A 63 -4.89 -8.40 -0.69
N PHE A 64 -4.19 -7.36 -1.14
CA PHE A 64 -2.74 -7.26 -0.95
C PHE A 64 -2.36 -7.22 0.54
N VAL A 65 -3.05 -6.39 1.33
CA VAL A 65 -2.80 -6.27 2.77
C VAL A 65 -3.08 -7.59 3.49
N GLU A 66 -4.18 -8.27 3.16
CA GLU A 66 -4.51 -9.61 3.70
C GLU A 66 -3.42 -10.63 3.36
N ALA A 67 -2.95 -10.65 2.10
CA ALA A 67 -1.88 -11.54 1.67
C ALA A 67 -0.55 -11.22 2.37
N TYR A 68 -0.25 -9.94 2.60
CA TYR A 68 0.93 -9.52 3.36
C TYR A 68 0.86 -10.01 4.81
N ILE A 69 -0.27 -9.77 5.49
CA ILE A 69 -0.50 -10.25 6.87
C ILE A 69 -0.37 -11.78 6.94
N ALA A 70 -0.97 -12.50 6.00
CA ALA A 70 -0.87 -13.97 5.98
C ALA A 70 0.56 -14.47 5.73
N ALA A 71 1.37 -13.72 4.98
CA ALA A 71 2.75 -14.07 4.68
C ALA A 71 3.74 -13.66 5.79
N THR A 72 3.42 -12.64 6.56
CA THR A 72 4.22 -12.19 7.69
C THR A 72 3.61 -12.72 8.98
N ASP A 73 4.31 -13.61 9.69
CA ASP A 73 3.91 -14.08 11.04
C ASP A 73 4.05 -12.97 12.12
N LYS A 74 3.86 -11.71 11.72
CA LYS A 74 4.05 -10.52 12.52
C LYS A 74 2.69 -9.85 12.74
N PRO A 75 2.31 -9.59 14.00
CA PRO A 75 1.20 -8.73 14.32
C PRO A 75 1.66 -7.28 14.12
N GLU A 76 1.79 -6.83 12.87
CA GLU A 76 1.83 -5.39 12.64
C GLU A 76 0.48 -4.81 13.05
N PRO A 77 0.43 -3.56 13.57
CA PRO A 77 -0.81 -2.90 13.98
C PRO A 77 -1.63 -2.46 12.76
N ILE A 78 -1.65 -3.29 11.70
CA ILE A 78 -2.52 -3.12 10.53
C ILE A 78 -3.99 -3.14 10.99
N GLY A 79 -4.29 -3.86 12.08
CA GLY A 79 -5.60 -3.91 12.72
C GLY A 79 -5.91 -2.77 13.72
N GLU A 80 -4.98 -1.83 13.98
CA GLU A 80 -5.28 -0.68 14.85
C GLU A 80 -6.04 0.40 14.07
N ASP A 81 -7.10 0.93 14.68
CA ASP A 81 -8.00 1.92 14.10
C ASP A 81 -7.24 3.09 13.46
N GLY A 82 -7.34 3.20 12.14
CA GLY A 82 -6.85 4.35 11.38
C GLY A 82 -5.36 4.36 11.02
N VAL A 83 -4.52 3.44 11.51
CA VAL A 83 -3.08 3.44 11.22
C VAL A 83 -2.81 3.17 9.74
N LEU A 84 -3.39 2.10 9.18
CA LEU A 84 -3.26 1.80 7.74
C LEU A 84 -3.81 2.94 6.87
N ARG A 85 -4.97 3.51 7.25
CA ARG A 85 -5.57 4.65 6.54
C ARG A 85 -4.63 5.86 6.53
N TRP A 86 -3.93 6.13 7.62
CA TRP A 86 -2.93 7.18 7.69
C TRP A 86 -1.77 6.92 6.71
N PHE A 87 -1.21 5.71 6.69
CA PHE A 87 -0.11 5.38 5.77
C PHE A 87 -0.53 5.46 4.28
N LEU A 88 -1.75 5.03 3.95
CA LEU A 88 -2.31 5.20 2.60
C LEU A 88 -2.44 6.67 2.21
N THR A 89 -2.91 7.49 3.15
CA THR A 89 -3.01 8.94 2.96
C THR A 89 -1.63 9.55 2.71
N VAL A 90 -0.63 9.19 3.51
CA VAL A 90 0.76 9.65 3.36
C VAL A 90 1.36 9.23 2.02
N ALA A 91 1.12 7.99 1.58
CA ALA A 91 1.59 7.50 0.29
C ALA A 91 1.06 8.34 -0.88
N VAL A 92 -0.23 8.71 -0.84
CA VAL A 92 -0.84 9.57 -1.88
C VAL A 92 -0.36 11.02 -1.78
N LEU A 93 -0.27 11.59 -0.58
CA LEU A 93 0.19 12.97 -0.36
C LEU A 93 1.64 13.18 -0.83
N ARG A 94 2.55 12.25 -0.53
CA ARG A 94 3.95 12.33 -1.00
C ARG A 94 4.03 12.43 -2.52
N ARG A 95 3.15 11.73 -3.23
CA ARG A 95 3.09 11.78 -4.69
C ARG A 95 2.45 13.08 -5.17
N LEU A 96 1.39 13.58 -4.53
CA LEU A 96 0.78 14.88 -4.83
C LEU A 96 1.78 16.04 -4.82
N LEU A 97 2.75 16.03 -3.89
CA LEU A 97 3.83 17.03 -3.84
C LEU A 97 4.71 17.06 -5.09
N LEU A 98 4.70 16.00 -5.90
CA LEU A 98 5.38 15.96 -7.20
C LEU A 98 4.56 16.58 -8.34
N ASN A 99 3.38 17.16 -8.07
CA ASN A 99 2.52 17.89 -9.01
C ASN A 99 2.02 17.11 -10.25
N TYR A 100 2.00 15.78 -10.19
CA TYR A 100 1.40 14.94 -11.22
C TYR A 100 -0.06 14.56 -10.89
N HIS A 101 -0.94 14.47 -11.89
CA HIS A 101 -2.28 13.85 -11.79
C HIS A 101 -3.07 14.22 -10.52
N ILE A 102 -3.14 15.53 -10.26
CA ILE A 102 -3.73 16.08 -9.03
C ILE A 102 -5.21 15.65 -8.88
N PRO A 103 -6.08 15.75 -9.91
CA PRO A 103 -7.49 15.38 -9.78
C PRO A 103 -7.70 13.93 -9.32
N GLU A 104 -6.97 13.00 -9.92
CA GLU A 104 -7.07 11.56 -9.65
C GLU A 104 -6.61 11.22 -8.23
N ARG A 105 -5.53 11.87 -7.78
CA ARG A 105 -5.00 11.68 -6.43
C ARG A 105 -5.89 12.29 -5.36
N MET A 106 -6.51 13.44 -5.64
CA MET A 106 -7.52 14.03 -4.77
C MET A 106 -8.75 13.13 -4.64
N GLU A 107 -9.17 12.49 -5.73
CA GLU A 107 -10.27 11.53 -5.70
C GLU A 107 -9.91 10.27 -4.90
N LEU A 108 -8.69 9.75 -5.05
CA LEU A 108 -8.19 8.64 -4.25
C LEU A 108 -8.16 8.97 -2.75
N LEU A 109 -7.75 10.19 -2.37
CA LEU A 109 -7.81 10.65 -0.99
C LEU A 109 -9.23 10.65 -0.43
N ARG A 110 -10.22 11.09 -1.21
CA ARG A 110 -11.64 11.01 -0.81
C ARG A 110 -12.08 9.57 -0.60
N LYS A 111 -11.75 8.68 -1.53
CA LYS A 111 -12.06 7.25 -1.41
C LYS A 111 -11.45 6.65 -0.13
N ILE A 112 -10.17 6.90 0.15
CA ILE A 112 -9.48 6.44 1.37
C ILE A 112 -10.15 7.01 2.63
N ALA A 113 -10.54 8.28 2.63
CA ALA A 113 -11.22 8.90 3.78
C ALA A 113 -12.58 8.26 4.07
N SER A 114 -13.31 7.88 3.03
CA SER A 114 -14.59 7.15 3.12
C SER A 114 -14.45 5.63 3.29
N TRP A 115 -13.22 5.11 3.27
CA TRP A 115 -12.99 3.66 3.22
C TRP A 115 -13.14 3.03 4.61
N ASP A 116 -14.27 2.35 4.80
CA ASP A 116 -14.55 1.56 5.99
C ASP A 116 -13.98 0.14 5.85
N TRP A 117 -12.72 -0.03 6.27
CA TRP A 117 -11.98 -1.28 6.13
C TRP A 117 -12.21 -2.23 7.32
N LEU A 118 -12.57 -1.70 8.49
CA LEU A 118 -12.78 -2.48 9.73
C LEU A 118 -13.98 -3.42 9.64
N SER A 119 -15.06 -2.99 8.96
CA SER A 119 -16.26 -3.80 8.74
C SER A 119 -16.03 -5.05 7.87
N ARG A 120 -14.84 -5.21 7.28
CA ARG A 120 -14.50 -6.34 6.40
C ARG A 120 -13.45 -7.29 6.98
N ILE A 121 -12.57 -6.81 7.86
CA ILE A 121 -11.54 -7.65 8.51
C ILE A 121 -12.08 -8.31 9.79
N ALA A 122 -13.22 -7.86 10.31
CA ALA A 122 -13.94 -8.51 11.41
C ALA A 122 -15.44 -8.73 11.10
N PRO A 123 -15.83 -9.72 10.26
CA PRO A 123 -17.21 -10.22 10.25
C PRO A 123 -17.53 -11.09 11.48
N SER A 124 -16.52 -11.48 12.27
CA SER A 124 -16.65 -12.51 13.30
C SER A 124 -15.68 -12.30 14.48
N LEU A 125 -15.76 -11.13 15.11
CA LEU A 125 -15.47 -10.99 16.55
C LEU A 125 -16.78 -10.79 17.29
#